data_AF-A0A420EIA2-F1
#
_entry.id   AF-A0A420EIA2-F1
#
_cell.length_a   1.000
_cell.length_b   1.000
_cell.length_c   1.000
_cell.angle_alpha   90.00
_cell.angle_beta   90.00
_cell.angle_gamma   90.00
#
_symmetry.space_group_name_H-M   'P 1'
#
loop_
_entity.id
_entity.type
_entity.pdbx_description
1 polymer ?
#
loop_
_entity_poly.entity_id
_entity_poly.type
_entity_poly.pdbx_seq_one_letter_code
_entity_poly.pdbx_strand_id
1 'polypeptide(L)'
;MPLVWIRQILQRDKLSRHFALAELIDSPTAERLGIDNHPSADLIPKLRRLCTEVLEPVRQHYGQAFKPNSGYRSLELNNTNPIIFLVCYLLY
;
A
#
# COMPACT_ATOMS: atom_id res chain seq x y z
N MET A 1 -9.43 -3.35 -19.19
CA MET A 1 -8.93 -1.97 -18.96
C MET A 1 -7.44 -2.05 -18.67
N PRO A 2 -6.55 -1.34 -19.38
CA PRO A 2 -5.11 -1.49 -19.19
C PRO A 2 -4.68 -1.02 -17.78
N LEU A 3 -3.88 -1.85 -17.09
CA LEU A 3 -3.40 -1.63 -15.70
C LEU A 3 -2.80 -0.23 -15.45
N VAL A 4 -2.26 0.40 -16.49
CA VAL A 4 -1.69 1.75 -16.47
C VAL A 4 -2.72 2.82 -16.06
N TRP A 5 -3.97 2.71 -16.49
CA TRP A 5 -5.03 3.68 -16.17
C TRP A 5 -5.48 3.61 -14.71
N ILE A 6 -5.53 2.41 -14.14
CA ILE A 6 -5.91 2.20 -12.72
C ILE A 6 -4.84 2.83 -11.82
N ARG A 7 -3.55 2.64 -12.11
CA ARG A 7 -2.47 3.28 -11.36
C ARG A 7 -2.57 4.80 -11.34
N GLN A 8 -2.92 5.45 -12.46
CA GLN A 8 -3.06 6.91 -12.52
C GLN A 8 -4.24 7.45 -11.69
N ILE A 9 -5.36 6.70 -11.63
CA ILE A 9 -6.52 7.08 -10.79
C ILE A 9 -6.16 6.95 -9.31
N LEU A 10 -5.55 5.82 -8.92
CA LEU A 10 -5.17 5.55 -7.53
C LEU A 10 -4.00 6.42 -7.03
N GLN A 11 -3.20 6.99 -7.93
CA GLN A 11 -2.20 8.00 -7.59
C GLN A 11 -2.84 9.30 -7.05
N ARG A 12 -4.10 9.59 -7.39
CA ARG A 12 -4.84 10.74 -6.87
C ARG A 12 -5.43 10.49 -5.48
N ASP A 13 -5.60 9.23 -5.08
CA ASP A 13 -6.13 8.85 -3.77
C ASP A 13 -5.07 8.96 -2.69
N LYS A 14 -4.96 10.16 -2.12
CA LYS A 14 -4.07 10.43 -0.98
C LYS A 14 -4.63 9.84 0.31
N LEU A 15 -3.84 8.99 0.95
CA LEU A 15 -4.15 8.46 2.28
C LEU A 15 -3.67 9.42 3.38
N SER A 16 -2.58 10.12 3.14
CA SER A 16 -2.10 11.22 4.00
C SER A 16 -1.43 12.31 3.16
N ARG A 17 -0.75 13.27 3.82
CA ARG A 17 -0.04 14.36 3.15
C ARG A 17 1.02 13.84 2.18
N HIS A 18 1.78 12.83 2.59
CA HIS A 18 2.92 12.32 1.84
C HIS A 18 2.70 10.94 1.22
N PHE A 19 1.68 10.18 1.63
CA PHE A 19 1.45 8.81 1.17
C PHE A 19 0.15 8.70 0.35
N ALA A 20 0.22 8.04 -0.82
CA ALA A 20 -0.90 7.72 -1.69
C ALA A 20 -1.23 6.22 -1.66
N LEU A 21 -2.48 5.88 -1.95
CA LEU A 21 -2.94 4.49 -1.99
C LEU A 21 -2.14 3.66 -3.00
N ALA A 22 -1.88 4.22 -4.18
CA ALA A 22 -1.08 3.57 -5.21
C ALA A 22 0.32 3.14 -4.71
N GLU A 23 0.95 3.91 -3.82
CA GLU A 23 2.28 3.58 -3.28
C GLU A 23 2.23 2.40 -2.32
N LEU A 24 1.11 2.24 -1.62
CA LEU A 24 0.94 1.21 -0.60
C LEU A 24 0.50 -0.13 -1.22
N ILE A 25 -0.19 -0.12 -2.36
CA ILE A 25 -0.61 -1.33 -3.05
C ILE A 25 0.38 -1.76 -4.15
N ASP A 26 1.42 -0.96 -4.40
CA ASP A 26 2.45 -1.27 -5.38
C ASP A 26 3.23 -2.52 -4.95
N SER A 27 3.42 -3.45 -5.89
CA SER A 27 4.25 -4.64 -5.68
C SER A 27 4.80 -5.14 -7.01
N PRO A 28 6.13 -5.15 -7.21
CA PRO A 28 6.74 -5.72 -8.40
C PRO A 28 6.42 -7.22 -8.57
N THR A 29 6.24 -7.93 -7.46
CA THR A 29 5.85 -9.34 -7.48
C THR A 29 4.42 -9.51 -7.99
N ALA A 30 3.48 -8.66 -7.55
CA ALA A 30 2.09 -8.72 -8.04
C ALA A 30 2.03 -8.42 -9.53
N GLU A 31 2.75 -7.40 -9.99
CA GLU A 31 2.82 -7.04 -11.41
C GLU A 31 3.40 -8.17 -12.27
N ARG A 32 4.51 -8.77 -11.83
CA ARG A 32 5.13 -9.90 -12.55
C ARG A 32 4.22 -11.13 -12.60
N LEU A 33 3.41 -11.36 -11.57
CA LEU A 33 2.52 -12.51 -11.46
C LEU A 33 1.09 -12.24 -11.96
N GLY A 34 0.78 -10.99 -12.34
CA GLY A 34 -0.57 -10.60 -12.73
C GLY A 34 -1.61 -10.67 -11.60
N ILE A 35 -1.17 -10.60 -10.34
CA ILE A 35 -2.04 -10.69 -9.16
C ILE A 35 -2.67 -9.33 -8.88
N ASP A 36 -3.97 -9.31 -8.62
CA ASP A 36 -4.64 -8.11 -8.14
C ASP A 36 -4.27 -7.86 -6.67
N ASN A 37 -3.60 -6.73 -6.43
CA ASN A 37 -3.23 -6.27 -5.10
C ASN A 37 -4.10 -5.11 -4.62
N HIS A 38 -5.31 -4.97 -5.15
CA HIS A 38 -6.25 -3.94 -4.73
C HIS A 38 -6.96 -4.31 -3.43
N PRO A 39 -6.90 -3.45 -2.39
CA PRO A 39 -7.64 -3.67 -1.15
C PRO A 39 -9.14 -3.45 -1.36
N SER A 40 -9.97 -4.12 -0.56
CA SER A 40 -11.39 -3.79 -0.50
C SER A 40 -11.62 -2.40 0.10
N ALA A 41 -12.79 -1.81 -0.17
CA ALA A 41 -13.15 -0.48 0.31
C ALA A 41 -13.03 -0.34 1.85
N ASP A 42 -13.35 -1.41 2.58
CA ASP A 42 -13.28 -1.44 4.06
C ASP A 42 -11.86 -1.39 4.62
N LEU A 43 -10.85 -1.72 3.80
CA LEU A 43 -9.44 -1.66 4.20
C LEU A 43 -8.83 -0.28 3.95
N ILE A 44 -9.43 0.55 3.09
CA ILE A 44 -8.93 1.91 2.81
C ILE A 44 -8.84 2.78 4.06
N PRO A 45 -9.85 2.83 4.96
CA PRO A 45 -9.73 3.59 6.21
C PRO A 45 -8.59 3.09 7.11
N LYS A 46 -8.33 1.78 7.11
CA LYS A 46 -7.26 1.19 7.90
C LYS A 46 -5.87 1.55 7.35
N LEU A 47 -5.70 1.54 6.03
CA LEU A 47 -4.49 2.03 5.37
C LEU A 47 -4.29 3.53 5.60
N ARG A 48 -5.37 4.31 5.64
CA ARG A 48 -5.33 5.73 6.01
C ARG A 48 -4.77 5.92 7.43
N ARG A 49 -5.27 5.16 8.41
CA ARG A 49 -4.76 5.19 9.78
C ARG A 49 -3.29 4.82 9.87
N LEU A 50 -2.85 3.77 9.17
CA LEU A 50 -1.44 3.41 9.08
C LEU A 50 -0.58 4.59 8.58
N CYS A 51 -1.04 5.29 7.54
CA CYS A 51 -0.34 6.46 7.03
C CYS A 51 -0.28 7.58 8.07
N THR A 52 -1.43 7.94 8.67
CA THR A 52 -1.53 9.11 9.55
C THR A 52 -0.94 8.90 10.94
N GLU A 53 -1.05 7.69 11.50
CA GLU A 53 -0.67 7.37 12.88
C GLU A 53 0.74 6.77 12.97
N VAL A 54 1.30 6.24 11.87
CA VAL A 54 2.61 5.58 11.88
C VAL A 54 3.57 6.18 10.87
N LEU A 55 3.23 6.15 9.57
CA LEU A 55 4.19 6.53 8.53
C LEU A 55 4.50 8.03 8.51
N GLU A 56 3.50 8.89 8.73
CA GLU A 56 3.69 10.33 8.83
C GLU A 56 4.55 10.72 10.04
N PRO A 57 4.27 10.24 11.27
CA PRO A 57 5.15 10.46 12.42
C PRO A 57 6.59 9.98 12.18
N VAL A 58 6.77 8.79 11.59
CA VAL A 58 8.12 8.28 11.25
C VAL A 58 8.83 9.22 10.28
N ARG A 59 8.15 9.63 9.20
CA ARG A 59 8.70 10.57 8.22
C ARG A 59 9.08 11.90 8.85
N GLN A 60 8.22 12.44 9.71
CA GLN A 60 8.45 13.70 10.42
C GLN A 60 9.61 13.60 11.40
N HIS A 61 9.71 12.50 12.14
CA HIS A 61 10.76 12.28 13.13
C HIS A 61 12.15 12.26 12.50
N TYR A 62 12.32 11.56 11.38
CA TYR A 62 13.60 11.47 10.67
C TYR A 62 13.83 12.62 9.68
N GLY A 63 12.80 13.43 9.39
CA GLY A 63 12.88 14.53 8.42
C GLY A 63 13.18 14.08 6.98
N GLN A 64 13.08 12.78 6.68
CA GLN A 64 13.52 12.20 5.42
C GLN A 64 12.33 11.60 4.65
N ALA A 65 12.27 11.91 3.35
CA ALA A 65 11.31 11.28 2.46
C ALA A 65 11.64 9.79 2.28
N PHE A 66 10.64 8.93 2.45
CA PHE A 66 10.73 7.52 2.12
C PHE A 66 9.45 7.03 1.44
N LYS A 67 9.56 5.92 0.71
CA LYS A 67 8.45 5.22 0.06
C LYS A 67 8.45 3.77 0.55
N PRO A 68 7.34 3.25 1.12
CA PRO A 68 7.21 1.82 1.40
C PRO A 68 7.28 1.00 0.10
N ASN A 69 8.00 -0.12 0.12
CA ASN A 69 8.01 -1.06 -1.01
C ASN A 69 6.66 -1.80 -1.17
N SER A 70 5.88 -1.89 -0.07
CA SER A 70 4.49 -2.34 -0.05
C SER A 70 3.90 -1.99 1.32
N GLY A 71 2.70 -1.40 1.34
CA GLY A 71 1.91 -1.16 2.56
C GLY A 71 0.64 -2.01 2.64
N TYR A 72 0.27 -2.73 1.59
CA TYR A 72 -0.82 -3.70 1.57
C TYR A 72 -0.44 -4.86 0.66
N ARG A 73 -0.80 -6.08 1.09
CA ARG A 73 -0.70 -7.29 0.28
C ARG A 73 -2.01 -8.07 0.37
N SER A 74 -2.54 -8.46 -0.77
CA SER A 74 -3.64 -9.40 -0.86
C SER A 74 -3.20 -10.78 -0.35
N LEU A 75 -4.16 -11.59 0.08
CA LEU A 75 -3.89 -12.95 0.57
C LEU A 75 -3.20 -13.79 -0.50
N GLU A 76 -3.65 -13.67 -1.75
CA GLU A 76 -3.05 -14.34 -2.91
C GLU A 76 -1.57 -13.94 -3.08
N LEU A 77 -1.28 -12.64 -3.10
CA LEU A 77 0.10 -12.15 -3.21
C LEU A 77 0.96 -12.61 -2.02
N ASN A 78 0.40 -12.69 -0.82
CA ASN A 78 1.12 -13.11 0.37
C ASN A 78 1.49 -14.60 0.32
N ASN A 79 0.63 -15.45 -0.24
CA ASN A 79 0.86 -16.89 -0.38
C ASN A 79 1.98 -17.23 -1.39
N THR A 80 2.26 -16.36 -2.36
CA THR A 80 3.32 -16.62 -3.37
C THR A 80 4.74 -16.44 -2.84
N ASN A 81 4.94 -15.46 -1.95
CA ASN A 81 6.21 -15.19 -1.31
C ASN A 81 5.94 -14.41 -0.02
N PRO A 82 5.89 -15.09 1.14
CA PRO A 82 5.71 -14.43 2.42
C PRO A 82 6.97 -13.62 2.74
N ILE A 83 6.92 -12.32 2.48
CA ILE A 83 7.92 -11.38 2.97
C ILE A 83 7.36 -10.81 4.28
N ILE A 84 8.15 -10.80 5.34
CA ILE A 84 7.80 -10.16 6.62
C ILE A 84 7.54 -8.68 6.34
N PHE A 85 6.28 -8.23 6.27
CA PHE A 85 5.89 -6.81 6.43
C PHE A 85 4.41 -6.64 6.84
N LEU A 86 4.25 -6.42 8.14
CA LEU A 86 3.31 -5.63 8.94
C LEU A 86 1.81 -5.48 8.63
N VAL A 87 1.29 -5.57 7.40
CA VAL A 87 -0.07 -5.03 7.14
C VAL A 87 -1.14 -6.08 6.86
N CYS A 88 -0.80 -7.33 6.54
CA CYS A 88 -1.84 -8.37 6.50
C CYS A 88 -2.44 -8.66 7.89
N TYR A 89 -1.67 -8.52 8.98
CA TYR A 89 -2.12 -8.92 10.31
C TYR A 89 -2.68 -7.80 11.18
N LEU A 90 -2.36 -6.54 10.92
CA LEU A 90 -2.91 -5.41 11.69
C LEU A 90 -4.29 -4.96 11.20
N LEU A 91 -4.76 -5.50 10.09
CA LEU A 91 -6.04 -5.13 9.48
C LEU A 91 -7.13 -6.20 9.61
N TYR A 92 -6.88 -7.29 10.32
CA TYR A 92 -7.88 -8.29 10.71
C TYR A 92 -8.02 -8.34 12.23
#